data_AF-A0A452CSN9-F1
#
_entry.id   AF-A0A452CSN9-F1
#
_cell.length_a   1.000
_cell.length_b   1.000
_cell.length_c   1.000
_cell.angle_alpha   90.00
_cell.angle_beta   90.00
_cell.angle_gamma   90.00
#
_symmetry.space_group_name_H-M   'P 1'
#
loop_
_entity.id
_entity.type
_entity.pdbx_description
1 polymer ?
#
loop_
_entity_poly.entity_id
_entity_poly.type
_entity_poly.pdbx_seq_one_letter_code
_entity_poly.pdbx_strand_id
1 'polypeptide(L)'
;GAMAQELKERAKVFAKPIGASYQGILDQLDLVHQAKGRDQIAASFELNKKINDYIAEHPTSGRNQALTQLKEQVTSALFIGKMQVAQAGIDAIAQTRPELAARIFMVAIEEANGKHVGLTDMMVRWANEDPYLAPKHGYKGETPSDLGFDAKYHVDLGEHYADFKQWLETSQSNGLLSKATLDESTKTVHLGYSYQELQDLTGAESVQMAFYFLKEAAKKADPISGDSAEMILLKKFADQSYLSQLDSDRMDQIEGIYRSSHETDIDAWDRRYSGTGYDELTNKLASATGVDEQLAVLLDDRKGLLIGEVHGSDVNGLRFVNEQMDALKKQGVTVIGLLHLRSDLAQPLIDRYLATGVMSSELSAMLKTKHLDVTLFENARANGMRIVALDANSSARPNVQGTEHGLMYRAGAANNIAVEVLQNLPDGEKFVAIYGKALLQSHKGIEGFVPGITHRLDLPALKVSDSNQFTVEQDDVSLRV
;
A
#
# COMPACT_ATOMS: atom_id res chain seq x y z
N GLY A 1 22.49 16.63 29.21
CA GLY A 1 22.28 18.10 29.19
C GLY A 1 21.80 18.62 30.53
N ALA A 2 21.53 19.93 30.66
CA ALA A 2 21.10 20.57 31.93
C ALA A 2 19.82 19.95 32.53
N MET A 3 18.84 19.60 31.68
CA MET A 3 17.60 18.93 32.09
C MET A 3 17.80 17.48 32.56
N ALA A 4 18.69 16.72 31.92
CA ALA A 4 19.05 15.38 32.40
C ALA A 4 19.77 15.43 33.76
N GLN A 5 20.57 16.48 34.01
CA GLN A 5 21.18 16.70 35.31
C GLN A 5 20.13 17.06 36.38
N GLU A 6 19.14 17.88 36.02
CA GLU A 6 18.01 18.18 36.91
C GLU A 6 17.17 16.94 37.23
N LEU A 7 16.90 16.07 36.25
CA LEU A 7 16.21 14.80 36.49
C LEU A 7 17.03 13.89 37.41
N LYS A 8 18.35 13.83 37.24
CA LYS A 8 19.25 13.05 38.13
C LYS A 8 19.12 13.47 39.58
N GLU A 9 19.02 14.77 39.86
CA GLU A 9 18.84 15.27 41.22
C GLU A 9 17.43 14.97 41.75
N ARG A 10 16.38 15.24 40.95
CA ARG A 10 14.97 15.02 41.35
C ARG A 10 14.63 13.54 41.55
N ALA A 11 15.21 12.65 40.75
CA ALA A 11 14.99 11.21 40.81
C ALA A 11 16.06 10.46 41.63
N LYS A 12 16.84 11.16 42.45
CA LYS A 12 17.90 10.56 43.26
C LYS A 12 17.31 9.63 44.33
N VAL A 13 17.74 8.37 44.33
CA VAL A 13 17.42 7.40 45.38
C VAL A 13 18.68 7.13 46.18
N PHE A 14 18.61 7.34 47.50
CA PHE A 14 19.76 7.18 48.38
C PHE A 14 20.43 5.81 48.20
N ALA A 15 21.74 5.80 48.01
CA ALA A 15 22.59 4.62 47.82
C ALA A 15 22.23 3.69 46.63
N LYS A 16 21.34 4.09 45.72
CA LYS A 16 20.99 3.29 44.53
C LYS A 16 21.74 3.80 43.28
N PRO A 17 22.59 2.99 42.63
CA PRO A 17 23.26 3.38 41.40
C PRO A 17 22.25 3.61 40.26
N ILE A 18 22.72 4.26 39.19
CA ILE A 18 21.98 4.39 37.93
C ILE A 18 22.02 3.01 37.24
N GLY A 19 20.86 2.39 37.06
CA GLY A 19 20.72 1.15 36.31
C GLY A 19 20.43 1.39 34.83
N ALA A 20 20.52 0.35 34.01
CA ALA A 20 20.37 0.43 32.55
C ALA A 20 19.05 1.09 32.11
N SER A 21 17.90 0.69 32.69
CA SER A 21 16.60 1.27 32.33
C SER A 21 16.51 2.77 32.63
N TYR A 22 17.10 3.23 33.74
CA TYR A 22 17.13 4.66 34.07
C TYR A 22 18.14 5.43 33.22
N GLN A 23 19.27 4.81 32.85
CA GLN A 23 20.22 5.40 31.91
C GLN A 23 19.58 5.60 30.53
N GLY A 24 18.84 4.61 30.03
CA GLY A 24 18.11 4.73 28.76
C GLY A 24 17.08 5.86 28.74
N ILE A 25 16.44 6.17 29.88
CA ILE A 25 15.56 7.36 30.02
C ILE A 25 16.36 8.66 29.92
N LEU A 26 17.53 8.72 30.56
CA LEU A 26 18.40 9.91 30.53
C LEU A 26 18.95 10.17 29.12
N ASP A 27 19.39 9.12 28.44
CA ASP A 27 19.89 9.21 27.06
C ASP A 27 18.77 9.67 26.12
N GLN A 28 17.57 9.11 26.27
CA GLN A 28 16.41 9.51 25.48
C GLN A 28 15.99 10.96 25.75
N LEU A 29 16.04 11.42 27.00
CA LEU A 29 15.77 12.82 27.35
C LEU A 29 16.79 13.75 26.70
N ASP A 30 18.07 13.36 26.66
CA ASP A 30 19.09 14.14 25.95
C ASP A 30 18.83 14.18 24.44
N LEU A 31 18.33 13.09 23.83
CA LEU A 31 17.90 13.09 22.42
C LEU A 31 16.72 14.04 22.17
N VAL A 32 15.71 14.08 23.04
CA VAL A 32 14.57 15.02 22.93
C VAL A 32 15.04 16.47 22.83
N HIS A 33 16.10 16.84 23.56
CA HIS A 33 16.63 18.20 23.55
C HIS A 33 17.57 18.50 22.37
N GLN A 34 18.15 17.48 21.74
CA GLN A 34 19.06 17.63 20.60
C GLN A 34 18.33 17.59 19.26
N ALA A 35 17.30 16.75 19.16
CA ALA A 35 16.48 16.58 17.98
C ALA A 35 15.62 17.82 17.69
N LYS A 36 15.12 17.92 16.46
CA LYS A 36 14.25 19.00 15.99
C LYS A 36 13.10 18.47 15.16
N GLY A 37 12.00 19.22 15.08
CA GLY A 37 10.87 18.88 14.23
C GLY A 37 10.27 17.52 14.60
N ARG A 38 10.00 16.68 13.59
CA ARG A 38 9.41 15.35 13.77
C ARG A 38 10.25 14.45 14.69
N ASP A 39 11.57 14.46 14.55
CA ASP A 39 12.46 13.60 15.33
C ASP A 39 12.39 13.93 16.83
N GLN A 40 12.20 15.21 17.17
CA GLN A 40 11.99 15.62 18.56
C GLN A 40 10.67 15.09 19.12
N ILE A 41 9.62 15.10 18.32
CA ILE A 41 8.30 14.58 18.70
C ILE A 41 8.37 13.06 18.90
N ALA A 42 8.98 12.34 17.95
CA ALA A 42 9.19 10.90 18.07
C ALA A 42 10.04 10.55 19.29
N ALA A 43 11.13 11.28 19.54
CA ALA A 43 11.95 11.10 20.72
C ALA A 43 11.18 11.35 22.03
N SER A 44 10.21 12.28 22.02
CA SER A 44 9.35 12.59 23.16
C SER A 44 8.35 11.48 23.45
N PHE A 45 7.75 10.89 22.40
CA PHE A 45 6.90 9.71 22.55
C PHE A 45 7.68 8.49 23.03
N GLU A 46 8.89 8.26 22.50
CA GLU A 46 9.78 7.18 22.98
C GLU A 46 10.20 7.41 24.44
N LEU A 47 10.45 8.65 24.86
CA LEU A 47 10.72 8.97 26.27
C LEU A 47 9.53 8.59 27.17
N ASN A 48 8.31 8.98 26.79
CA ASN A 48 7.11 8.64 27.52
C ASN A 48 6.89 7.12 27.61
N LYS A 49 7.17 6.38 26.52
CA LYS A 49 7.14 4.93 26.49
C LYS A 49 8.15 4.32 27.47
N LYS A 50 9.42 4.73 27.42
CA LYS A 50 10.47 4.24 28.35
C LYS A 50 10.12 4.52 29.82
N ILE A 51 9.50 5.66 30.12
CA ILE A 51 9.02 5.98 31.47
C ILE A 51 7.91 5.02 31.91
N ASN A 52 6.93 4.74 31.05
CA ASN A 52 5.85 3.79 31.35
C ASN A 52 6.40 2.38 31.60
N ASP A 53 7.30 1.91 30.73
CA ASP A 53 7.95 0.61 30.85
C ASP A 53 8.71 0.52 32.19
N TYR A 54 9.48 1.55 32.56
CA TYR A 54 10.19 1.61 33.84
C TYR A 54 9.25 1.55 35.05
N ILE A 55 8.15 2.31 35.03
CA ILE A 55 7.20 2.34 36.15
C ILE A 55 6.52 0.98 36.30
N ALA A 56 6.17 0.32 35.18
CA ALA A 56 5.58 -1.01 35.18
C ALA A 56 6.56 -2.07 35.71
N GLU A 57 7.84 -2.02 35.30
CA GLU A 57 8.88 -2.94 35.75
C GLU A 57 9.31 -2.69 37.21
N HIS A 58 9.20 -1.45 37.68
CA HIS A 58 9.68 -1.02 38.99
C HIS A 58 8.63 -0.21 39.78
N PRO A 59 7.49 -0.81 40.15
CA PRO A 59 6.34 -0.09 40.70
C PRO A 59 6.61 0.62 42.03
N THR A 60 7.58 0.13 42.82
CA THR A 60 7.95 0.68 44.14
C THR A 60 9.17 1.60 44.11
N SER A 61 9.70 1.92 42.92
CA SER A 61 10.90 2.75 42.82
C SER A 61 10.66 4.18 43.29
N GLY A 62 11.53 4.69 44.17
CA GLY A 62 11.51 6.10 44.58
C GLY A 62 11.74 7.10 43.43
N ARG A 63 12.13 6.63 42.24
CA ARG A 63 12.24 7.46 41.03
C ARG A 63 10.88 7.80 40.40
N ASN A 64 9.84 7.01 40.69
CA ASN A 64 8.57 7.06 39.95
C ASN A 64 7.86 8.41 40.06
N GLN A 65 7.99 9.12 41.18
CA GLN A 65 7.42 10.46 41.32
C GLN A 65 8.03 11.45 40.32
N ALA A 66 9.36 11.50 40.23
CA ALA A 66 10.06 12.39 39.31
C ALA A 66 9.82 12.00 37.84
N LEU A 67 9.76 10.70 37.54
CA LEU A 67 9.48 10.21 36.19
C LEU A 67 8.05 10.50 35.75
N THR A 68 7.07 10.38 36.66
CA THR A 68 5.67 10.74 36.38
C THR A 68 5.54 12.24 36.08
N GLN A 69 6.19 13.08 36.88
CA GLN A 69 6.22 14.53 36.63
C GLN A 69 6.87 14.89 35.29
N LEU A 70 7.97 14.23 34.93
CA LEU A 70 8.62 14.44 33.62
C LEU A 70 7.67 14.07 32.47
N LYS A 71 7.01 12.90 32.57
CA LYS A 71 6.03 12.46 31.58
C LYS A 71 4.88 13.47 31.43
N GLU A 72 4.35 13.97 32.54
CA GLU A 72 3.29 15.00 32.53
C GLU A 72 3.77 16.30 31.84
N GLN A 73 5.01 16.72 32.10
CA GLN A 73 5.59 17.90 31.45
C GLN A 73 5.72 17.72 29.94
N VAL A 74 6.25 16.59 29.49
CA VAL A 74 6.40 16.28 28.06
C VAL A 74 5.03 16.22 27.38
N THR A 75 4.08 15.51 27.99
CA THR A 75 2.72 15.35 27.45
C THR A 75 1.99 16.69 27.36
N SER A 76 2.08 17.51 28.41
CA SER A 76 1.45 18.84 28.43
C SER A 76 2.09 19.81 27.44
N ALA A 77 3.37 19.62 27.11
CA ALA A 77 4.05 20.43 26.09
C ALA A 77 3.61 20.07 24.66
N LEU A 78 3.30 18.79 24.41
CA LEU A 78 2.84 18.32 23.09
C LEU A 78 1.35 18.64 22.86
N PHE A 79 0.49 18.37 23.84
CA PHE A 79 -0.98 18.43 23.65
C PHE A 79 -1.59 19.71 24.25
N ILE A 80 -1.25 20.86 23.68
CA ILE A 80 -1.75 22.17 24.11
C ILE A 80 -3.00 22.56 23.30
N GLY A 81 -4.00 23.15 23.98
CA GLY A 81 -5.16 23.75 23.33
C GLY A 81 -5.96 22.75 22.51
N LYS A 82 -6.16 23.03 21.21
CA LYS A 82 -6.95 22.18 20.30
C LYS A 82 -6.36 20.76 20.13
N MET A 83 -5.07 20.57 20.39
CA MET A 83 -4.40 19.27 20.27
C MET A 83 -4.87 18.25 21.32
N GLN A 84 -5.50 18.69 22.41
CA GLN A 84 -5.97 17.83 23.50
C GLN A 84 -6.96 16.75 23.03
N VAL A 85 -7.74 17.03 21.99
CA VAL A 85 -8.72 16.09 21.45
C VAL A 85 -8.05 14.86 20.82
N ALA A 86 -6.88 15.03 20.20
CA ALA A 86 -6.13 13.95 19.55
C ALA A 86 -5.25 13.14 20.53
N GLN A 87 -5.09 13.63 21.76
CA GLN A 87 -4.12 13.08 22.72
C GLN A 87 -4.33 11.59 22.98
N ALA A 88 -5.55 11.17 23.34
CA ALA A 88 -5.79 9.79 23.76
C ALA A 88 -5.47 8.77 22.66
N GLY A 89 -5.84 9.07 21.41
CA GLY A 89 -5.56 8.22 20.25
C GLY A 89 -4.07 8.13 19.94
N ILE A 90 -3.38 9.27 19.93
CA ILE A 90 -1.94 9.34 19.64
C ILE A 90 -1.12 8.70 20.77
N ASP A 91 -1.46 8.95 22.03
CA ASP A 91 -0.78 8.36 23.20
C ASP A 91 -0.89 6.83 23.22
N ALA A 92 -2.04 6.28 22.79
CA ALA A 92 -2.23 4.83 22.69
C ALA A 92 -1.32 4.20 21.62
N ILE A 93 -1.19 4.85 20.45
CA ILE A 93 -0.28 4.40 19.39
C ILE A 93 1.18 4.53 19.86
N ALA A 94 1.53 5.64 20.51
CA ALA A 94 2.87 5.93 21.00
C ALA A 94 3.42 4.88 21.98
N GLN A 95 2.57 4.15 22.71
CA GLN A 95 3.02 3.08 23.62
C GLN A 95 3.76 1.95 22.91
N THR A 96 3.47 1.74 21.63
CA THR A 96 4.06 0.63 20.86
C THR A 96 4.78 1.11 19.60
N ARG A 97 4.40 2.26 19.07
CA ARG A 97 4.87 2.80 17.78
C ARG A 97 5.09 4.32 17.83
N PRO A 98 6.13 4.81 18.55
CA PRO A 98 6.39 6.25 18.71
C PRO A 98 6.57 7.02 17.41
N GLU A 99 7.25 6.43 16.42
CA GLU A 99 7.49 7.07 15.11
C GLU A 99 6.21 7.30 14.32
N LEU A 100 5.28 6.33 14.38
CA LEU A 100 3.96 6.43 13.76
C LEU A 100 3.12 7.49 14.48
N ALA A 101 3.14 7.50 15.82
CA ALA A 101 2.46 8.51 16.62
C ALA A 101 2.97 9.93 16.33
N ALA A 102 4.28 10.10 16.14
CA ALA A 102 4.88 11.38 15.75
C ALA A 102 4.39 11.86 14.39
N ARG A 103 4.24 10.94 13.43
CA ARG A 103 3.69 11.26 12.11
C ARG A 103 2.24 11.73 12.21
N ILE A 104 1.39 11.03 12.96
CA ILE A 104 -0.02 11.41 13.17
C ILE A 104 -0.11 12.74 13.92
N PHE A 105 0.77 12.98 14.89
CA PHE A 105 0.83 14.24 15.63
C PHE A 105 1.14 15.44 14.73
N MET A 106 2.01 15.29 13.73
CA MET A 106 2.26 16.35 12.75
C MET A 106 1.00 16.72 11.97
N VAL A 107 0.21 15.74 11.57
CA VAL A 107 -1.08 15.96 10.91
C VAL A 107 -2.07 16.64 11.85
N ALA A 108 -2.12 16.24 13.12
CA ALA A 108 -2.95 16.88 14.12
C ALA A 108 -2.59 18.37 14.33
N ILE A 109 -1.32 18.75 14.21
CA ILE A 109 -0.92 20.18 14.23
C ILE A 109 -1.52 20.93 13.05
N GLU A 110 -1.46 20.37 11.84
CA GLU A 110 -2.05 21.00 10.66
C GLU A 110 -3.57 21.13 10.80
N GLU A 111 -4.21 20.11 11.37
CA GLU A 111 -5.64 20.09 11.62
C GLU A 111 -6.10 21.09 12.68
N ALA A 112 -5.34 21.23 13.78
CA ALA A 112 -5.58 22.29 14.77
C ALA A 112 -5.51 23.71 14.16
N ASN A 113 -4.74 23.86 13.08
CA ASN A 113 -4.62 25.09 12.29
C ASN A 113 -5.67 25.21 11.16
N GLY A 114 -6.65 24.30 11.09
CA GLY A 114 -7.80 24.37 10.20
C GLY A 114 -7.61 23.71 8.83
N LYS A 115 -6.59 22.87 8.66
CA LYS A 115 -6.39 22.07 7.44
C LYS A 115 -6.90 20.65 7.62
N HIS A 116 -7.38 19.99 6.57
CA HIS A 116 -7.62 18.54 6.60
C HIS A 116 -8.48 18.03 7.78
N VAL A 117 -9.61 18.71 8.07
CA VAL A 117 -10.53 18.33 9.16
C VAL A 117 -10.95 16.86 9.01
N GLY A 118 -10.82 16.08 10.09
CA GLY A 118 -11.11 14.64 10.15
C GLY A 118 -9.92 13.72 9.87
N LEU A 119 -8.84 14.23 9.25
CA LEU A 119 -7.72 13.38 8.84
C LEU A 119 -6.99 12.74 10.03
N THR A 120 -6.84 13.44 11.16
CA THR A 120 -6.19 12.88 12.34
C THR A 120 -6.96 11.67 12.88
N ASP A 121 -8.29 11.74 12.99
CA ASP A 121 -9.11 10.63 13.48
C ASP A 121 -9.04 9.44 12.53
N MET A 122 -9.14 9.71 11.22
CA MET A 122 -8.96 8.70 10.18
C MET A 122 -7.61 7.97 10.29
N MET A 123 -6.51 8.72 10.49
CA MET A 123 -5.17 8.14 10.63
C MET A 123 -5.00 7.36 11.93
N VAL A 124 -5.56 7.84 13.05
CA VAL A 124 -5.56 7.10 14.32
C VAL A 124 -6.32 5.79 14.19
N ARG A 125 -7.52 5.81 13.57
CA ARG A 125 -8.32 4.62 13.35
C ARG A 125 -7.59 3.62 12.47
N TRP A 126 -7.03 4.07 11.36
CA TRP A 126 -6.28 3.21 10.44
C TRP A 126 -5.04 2.61 11.06
N ALA A 127 -4.27 3.38 11.83
CA ALA A 127 -3.11 2.87 12.55
C ALA A 127 -3.47 1.73 13.50
N ASN A 128 -4.71 1.64 13.98
CA ASN A 128 -5.16 0.56 14.86
C ASN A 128 -5.79 -0.62 14.12
N GLU A 129 -6.36 -0.40 12.93
CA GLU A 129 -7.06 -1.43 12.16
C GLU A 129 -6.18 -2.10 11.09
N ASP A 130 -5.21 -1.40 10.50
CA ASP A 130 -4.35 -1.96 9.44
C ASP A 130 -3.29 -2.91 10.04
N PRO A 131 -3.32 -4.22 9.74
CA PRO A 131 -2.31 -5.16 10.21
C PRO A 131 -0.90 -4.82 9.71
N TYR A 132 -0.75 -4.13 8.58
CA TYR A 132 0.55 -3.68 8.09
C TYR A 132 1.14 -2.56 8.96
N LEU A 133 0.32 -1.81 9.70
CA LEU A 133 0.77 -0.76 10.65
C LEU A 133 0.87 -1.28 12.10
N ALA A 134 0.53 -2.54 12.34
CA ALA A 134 0.66 -3.14 13.67
C ALA A 134 2.12 -3.14 14.15
N PRO A 135 2.38 -3.25 15.47
CA PRO A 135 3.74 -3.37 15.99
C PRO A 135 4.46 -4.58 15.38
N LYS A 136 5.65 -4.35 14.84
CA LYS A 136 6.49 -5.37 14.17
C LYS A 136 7.90 -5.32 14.76
N HIS A 137 8.51 -6.49 14.97
CA HIS A 137 9.89 -6.55 15.44
C HIS A 137 10.88 -6.62 14.29
N GLY A 138 10.51 -7.26 13.18
CA GLY A 138 11.38 -7.51 12.03
C GLY A 138 12.58 -8.38 12.39
N TYR A 139 13.50 -8.47 11.42
CA TYR A 139 14.79 -9.14 11.58
C TYR A 139 15.67 -8.36 12.55
N LYS A 140 16.39 -9.08 13.42
CA LYS A 140 17.28 -8.52 14.46
C LYS A 140 18.77 -8.79 14.21
N GLY A 141 19.10 -9.57 13.18
CA GLY A 141 20.48 -9.80 12.80
C GLY A 141 21.05 -8.66 11.95
N GLU A 142 22.28 -8.83 11.52
CA GLU A 142 22.94 -7.89 10.62
C GLU A 142 22.54 -8.17 9.17
N THR A 143 22.18 -7.12 8.44
CA THR A 143 21.92 -7.16 7.01
C THR A 143 23.26 -7.17 6.26
N PRO A 144 23.57 -8.19 5.45
CA PRO A 144 24.81 -8.21 4.68
C PRO A 144 24.92 -7.01 3.74
N SER A 145 26.09 -6.37 3.69
CA SER A 145 26.31 -5.15 2.92
C SER A 145 26.51 -5.37 1.41
N ASP A 146 26.70 -6.61 0.97
CA ASP A 146 27.13 -7.00 -0.37
C ASP A 146 26.06 -7.76 -1.17
N LEU A 147 24.78 -7.68 -0.76
CA LEU A 147 23.67 -8.38 -1.43
C LEU A 147 23.42 -7.93 -2.87
N GLY A 148 23.81 -6.71 -3.25
CA GLY A 148 23.53 -6.15 -4.58
C GLY A 148 22.07 -5.75 -4.81
N PHE A 149 21.24 -5.78 -3.76
CA PHE A 149 19.86 -5.32 -3.74
C PHE A 149 19.47 -4.89 -2.33
N ASP A 150 18.44 -4.04 -2.22
CA ASP A 150 17.86 -3.68 -0.93
C ASP A 150 17.06 -4.85 -0.36
N ALA A 151 17.45 -5.33 0.81
CA ALA A 151 16.81 -6.46 1.46
C ALA A 151 15.42 -6.09 2.00
N LYS A 152 14.45 -6.96 1.75
CA LYS A 152 13.09 -6.90 2.32
C LYS A 152 12.90 -7.94 3.40
N TYR A 153 13.47 -9.14 3.24
CA TYR A 153 13.40 -10.19 4.26
C TYR A 153 14.72 -10.97 4.42
N HIS A 154 14.93 -11.46 5.63
CA HIS A 154 16.00 -12.37 6.03
C HIS A 154 15.35 -13.58 6.72
N VAL A 155 15.16 -14.68 6.01
CA VAL A 155 14.37 -15.81 6.50
C VAL A 155 15.27 -17.00 6.78
N ASP A 156 15.31 -17.44 8.04
CA ASP A 156 15.90 -18.73 8.41
C ASP A 156 15.00 -19.84 7.86
N LEU A 157 15.55 -20.63 6.93
CA LEU A 157 14.82 -21.68 6.24
C LEU A 157 14.78 -22.99 7.03
N GLY A 158 15.64 -23.17 8.04
CA GLY A 158 15.69 -24.35 8.89
C GLY A 158 15.72 -25.67 8.11
N GLU A 159 14.71 -26.52 8.34
CA GLU A 159 14.56 -27.82 7.66
C GLU A 159 14.20 -27.70 6.18
N HIS A 160 13.64 -26.57 5.75
CA HIS A 160 13.25 -26.32 4.35
C HIS A 160 14.39 -25.78 3.49
N TYR A 161 15.59 -25.59 4.04
CA TYR A 161 16.73 -25.00 3.33
C TYR A 161 17.10 -25.75 2.05
N ALA A 162 17.20 -27.09 2.10
CA ALA A 162 17.63 -27.89 0.96
C ALA A 162 16.62 -27.81 -0.20
N ASP A 163 15.33 -27.94 0.11
CA ASP A 163 14.26 -27.86 -0.89
C ASP A 163 14.18 -26.44 -1.49
N PHE A 164 14.22 -25.41 -0.63
CA PHE A 164 14.22 -24.02 -1.09
C PHE A 164 15.42 -23.72 -2.00
N LYS A 165 16.63 -24.16 -1.62
CA LYS A 165 17.86 -23.97 -2.40
C LYS A 165 17.73 -24.57 -3.80
N GLN A 166 17.24 -25.81 -3.92
CA GLN A 166 17.05 -26.46 -5.21
C GLN A 166 16.12 -25.64 -6.13
N TRP A 167 14.99 -25.15 -5.58
CA TRP A 167 14.02 -24.37 -6.36
C TRP A 167 14.50 -22.95 -6.67
N LEU A 168 15.30 -22.36 -5.79
CA LEU A 168 15.95 -21.08 -6.04
C LEU A 168 16.96 -21.21 -7.19
N GLU A 169 17.85 -22.20 -7.16
CA GLU A 169 18.85 -22.44 -8.22
C GLU A 169 18.16 -22.67 -9.57
N THR A 170 17.06 -23.44 -9.58
CA THR A 170 16.23 -23.65 -10.78
C THR A 170 15.56 -22.35 -11.26
N SER A 171 15.11 -21.50 -10.34
CA SER A 171 14.53 -20.20 -10.71
C SER A 171 15.60 -19.28 -11.31
N GLN A 172 16.77 -19.22 -10.70
CA GLN A 172 17.88 -18.37 -11.14
C GLN A 172 18.46 -18.82 -12.49
N SER A 173 18.53 -20.13 -12.76
CA SER A 173 18.91 -20.63 -14.09
C SER A 173 17.93 -20.21 -15.20
N ASN A 174 16.68 -19.91 -14.82
CA ASN A 174 15.64 -19.43 -15.72
C ASN A 174 15.52 -17.89 -15.75
N GLY A 175 16.44 -17.17 -15.11
CA GLY A 175 16.44 -15.71 -15.04
C GLY A 175 15.39 -15.14 -14.09
N LEU A 176 14.95 -15.90 -13.09
CA LEU A 176 13.98 -15.50 -12.06
C LEU A 176 14.65 -15.46 -10.69
N LEU A 177 14.06 -14.71 -9.75
CA LEU A 177 14.54 -14.58 -8.37
C LEU A 177 16.03 -14.16 -8.28
N SER A 178 16.42 -13.22 -9.13
CA SER A 178 17.79 -12.67 -9.17
C SER A 178 18.13 -11.88 -7.89
N LYS A 179 17.13 -11.34 -7.20
CA LYS A 179 17.29 -10.64 -5.91
C LYS A 179 17.09 -11.57 -4.71
N ALA A 180 17.75 -12.72 -4.73
CA ALA A 180 17.71 -13.70 -3.65
C ALA A 180 19.08 -14.36 -3.47
N THR A 181 19.62 -14.33 -2.24
CA THR A 181 20.94 -14.86 -1.91
C THR A 181 20.84 -15.76 -0.68
N LEU A 182 21.47 -16.93 -0.74
CA LEU A 182 21.54 -17.86 0.39
C LEU A 182 22.83 -17.68 1.18
N ASP A 183 22.71 -17.65 2.50
CA ASP A 183 23.80 -17.86 3.43
C ASP A 183 23.77 -19.32 3.91
N GLU A 184 24.72 -20.12 3.44
CA GLU A 184 24.81 -21.54 3.78
C GLU A 184 25.14 -21.79 5.25
N SER A 185 25.86 -20.86 5.88
CA SER A 185 26.33 -21.01 7.26
C SER A 185 25.19 -20.90 8.26
N THR A 186 24.24 -19.99 7.99
CA THR A 186 23.08 -19.74 8.83
C THR A 186 21.80 -20.38 8.28
N LYS A 187 21.84 -20.95 7.08
CA LYS A 187 20.66 -21.43 6.33
C LYS A 187 19.61 -20.34 6.10
N THR A 188 20.05 -19.10 5.96
CA THR A 188 19.18 -17.94 5.75
C THR A 188 19.07 -17.62 4.27
N VAL A 189 17.89 -17.21 3.82
CA VAL A 189 17.74 -16.51 2.53
C VAL A 189 17.54 -15.02 2.76
N HIS A 190 18.31 -14.21 2.04
CA HIS A 190 18.16 -12.78 1.91
C HIS A 190 17.36 -12.47 0.65
N LEU A 191 16.26 -11.75 0.77
CA LEU A 191 15.31 -11.51 -0.31
C LEU A 191 15.15 -10.01 -0.56
N GLY A 192 15.35 -9.56 -1.80
CA GLY A 192 14.99 -8.22 -2.26
C GLY A 192 13.56 -8.12 -2.81
N TYR A 193 12.76 -9.17 -2.68
CA TYR A 193 11.37 -9.23 -3.10
C TYR A 193 10.42 -9.16 -1.90
N SER A 194 9.35 -8.39 -2.05
CA SER A 194 8.21 -8.36 -1.13
C SER A 194 7.38 -9.63 -1.29
N TYR A 195 6.51 -9.91 -0.32
CA TYR A 195 5.59 -11.04 -0.40
C TYR A 195 4.73 -10.99 -1.68
N GLN A 196 4.25 -9.80 -2.01
CA GLN A 196 3.48 -9.48 -3.20
C GLN A 196 4.23 -9.71 -4.51
N GLU A 197 5.49 -9.26 -4.61
CA GLU A 197 6.33 -9.48 -5.80
C GLU A 197 6.61 -10.97 -6.00
N LEU A 198 6.88 -11.73 -4.93
CA LEU A 198 7.03 -13.19 -5.00
C LEU A 198 5.74 -13.86 -5.47
N GLN A 199 4.59 -13.42 -4.95
CA GLN A 199 3.29 -13.92 -5.37
C GLN A 199 3.04 -13.69 -6.86
N ASP A 200 3.39 -12.52 -7.38
CA ASP A 200 3.19 -12.16 -8.78
C ASP A 200 4.06 -12.99 -9.74
N LEU A 201 5.13 -13.63 -9.26
CA LEU A 201 6.02 -14.46 -10.07
C LEU A 201 5.67 -15.96 -10.07
N THR A 202 4.62 -16.38 -9.35
CA THR A 202 4.26 -17.80 -9.18
C THR A 202 3.73 -18.51 -10.44
N GLY A 203 3.54 -17.80 -11.56
CA GLY A 203 3.28 -18.42 -12.86
C GLY A 203 4.42 -19.35 -13.32
N ALA A 204 5.63 -19.15 -12.79
CA ALA A 204 6.73 -20.10 -12.89
C ALA A 204 6.69 -21.11 -11.73
N GLU A 205 6.67 -22.40 -12.05
CA GLU A 205 6.59 -23.50 -11.06
C GLU A 205 7.76 -23.45 -10.07
N SER A 206 8.97 -23.16 -10.54
CA SER A 206 10.15 -23.07 -9.66
C SER A 206 9.99 -21.96 -8.61
N VAL A 207 9.39 -20.82 -9.00
CA VAL A 207 9.13 -19.70 -8.08
C VAL A 207 7.99 -20.05 -7.14
N GLN A 208 6.93 -20.68 -7.64
CA GLN A 208 5.82 -21.18 -6.82
C GLN A 208 6.32 -22.10 -5.71
N MET A 209 7.23 -23.03 -6.03
CA MET A 209 7.79 -23.97 -5.06
C MET A 209 8.76 -23.30 -4.09
N ALA A 210 9.65 -22.42 -4.55
CA ALA A 210 10.51 -21.64 -3.65
C ALA A 210 9.66 -20.81 -2.67
N PHE A 211 8.62 -20.14 -3.17
CA PHE A 211 7.71 -19.34 -2.33
C PHE A 211 6.87 -20.20 -1.38
N TYR A 212 6.50 -21.42 -1.77
CA TYR A 212 5.87 -22.39 -0.88
C TYR A 212 6.76 -22.69 0.33
N PHE A 213 8.01 -23.11 0.11
CA PHE A 213 8.93 -23.42 1.20
C PHE A 213 9.27 -22.20 2.07
N LEU A 214 9.32 -21.00 1.49
CA LEU A 214 9.45 -19.77 2.26
C LEU A 214 8.28 -19.56 3.25
N LYS A 215 7.04 -19.81 2.79
CA LYS A 215 5.85 -19.70 3.63
C LYS A 215 5.82 -20.78 4.71
N GLU A 216 6.24 -22.00 4.39
CA GLU A 216 6.37 -23.08 5.38
C GLU A 216 7.41 -22.73 6.45
N ALA A 217 8.58 -22.23 6.06
CA ALA A 217 9.60 -21.74 7.01
C ALA A 217 9.06 -20.63 7.91
N ALA A 218 8.35 -19.65 7.34
CA ALA A 218 7.72 -18.59 8.12
C ALA A 218 6.70 -19.16 9.13
N LYS A 219 5.81 -20.06 8.68
CA LYS A 219 4.81 -20.71 9.54
C LYS A 219 5.45 -21.55 10.64
N LYS A 220 6.53 -22.26 10.34
CA LYS A 220 7.27 -23.08 11.32
C LYS A 220 7.94 -22.22 12.38
N ALA A 221 8.39 -21.02 12.04
CA ALA A 221 8.96 -20.07 12.99
C ALA A 221 7.93 -19.47 13.95
N ASP A 222 6.62 -19.61 13.66
CA ASP A 222 5.54 -19.20 14.56
C ASP A 222 4.33 -20.15 14.54
N PRO A 223 4.47 -21.39 15.03
CA PRO A 223 3.50 -22.46 14.83
C PRO A 223 2.20 -22.27 15.62
N ILE A 224 2.20 -21.37 16.61
CA ILE A 224 1.05 -21.07 17.46
C ILE A 224 0.28 -19.85 16.93
N SER A 225 0.88 -19.05 16.05
CA SER A 225 0.24 -17.86 15.50
C SER A 225 -0.84 -18.21 14.48
N GLY A 226 -1.99 -17.53 14.60
CA GLY A 226 -3.04 -17.52 13.57
C GLY A 226 -2.74 -16.58 12.39
N ASP A 227 -1.61 -15.87 12.42
CA ASP A 227 -1.20 -14.92 11.38
C ASP A 227 -1.00 -15.58 10.01
N SER A 228 -1.20 -14.85 8.91
CA SER A 228 -0.77 -15.30 7.58
C SER A 228 0.76 -15.44 7.50
N ALA A 229 1.26 -16.18 6.51
CA ALA A 229 2.70 -16.30 6.29
C ALA A 229 3.36 -14.93 6.06
N GLU A 230 2.69 -14.05 5.31
CA GLU A 230 3.12 -12.66 5.12
C GLU A 230 3.26 -11.89 6.43
N MET A 231 2.27 -11.98 7.32
CA MET A 231 2.33 -11.28 8.61
C MET A 231 3.46 -11.82 9.48
N ILE A 232 3.75 -13.13 9.43
CA ILE A 232 4.91 -13.69 10.14
C ILE A 232 6.22 -13.18 9.53
N LEU A 233 6.32 -13.12 8.20
CA LEU A 233 7.46 -12.54 7.49
C LEU A 233 7.70 -11.09 7.94
N LEU A 234 6.67 -10.25 7.97
CA LEU A 234 6.77 -8.87 8.45
C LEU A 234 7.17 -8.77 9.93
N LYS A 235 6.58 -9.61 10.79
CA LYS A 235 6.83 -9.55 12.24
C LYS A 235 8.22 -10.03 12.65
N LYS A 236 8.78 -11.02 11.96
CA LYS A 236 10.01 -11.73 12.39
C LYS A 236 11.21 -11.59 11.46
N PHE A 237 10.96 -11.39 10.16
CA PHE A 237 11.99 -11.56 9.13
C PHE A 237 12.21 -10.33 8.26
N ALA A 238 11.33 -9.33 8.33
CA ALA A 238 11.46 -8.13 7.51
C ALA A 238 12.66 -7.28 7.94
N ASP A 239 13.41 -6.79 6.96
CA ASP A 239 14.48 -5.81 7.21
C ASP A 239 13.92 -4.54 7.85
N GLN A 240 14.68 -3.90 8.74
CA GLN A 240 14.21 -2.72 9.47
C GLN A 240 13.96 -1.52 8.53
N SER A 241 14.77 -1.38 7.48
CA SER A 241 14.60 -0.33 6.48
C SER A 241 13.32 -0.55 5.67
N TYR A 242 13.04 -1.80 5.30
CA TYR A 242 11.79 -2.17 4.62
C TYR A 242 10.56 -1.95 5.51
N LEU A 243 10.61 -2.29 6.81
CA LEU A 243 9.50 -2.02 7.73
C LEU A 243 9.22 -0.51 7.86
N SER A 244 10.28 0.30 7.97
CA SER A 244 10.16 1.75 8.08
C SER A 244 9.55 2.35 6.81
N GLN A 245 9.98 1.87 5.64
CA GLN A 245 9.42 2.28 4.35
C GLN A 245 7.94 1.89 4.23
N LEU A 246 7.61 0.64 4.56
CA LEU A 246 6.24 0.14 4.52
C LEU A 246 5.31 0.96 5.42
N ASP A 247 5.71 1.26 6.66
CA ASP A 247 4.91 2.08 7.58
C ASP A 247 4.74 3.50 7.03
N SER A 248 5.76 4.07 6.38
CA SER A 248 5.64 5.37 5.71
C SER A 248 4.65 5.31 4.56
N ASP A 249 4.86 4.41 3.61
CA ASP A 249 4.04 4.28 2.41
C ASP A 249 2.57 4.07 2.75
N ARG A 250 2.27 3.23 3.75
CA ARG A 250 0.91 2.99 4.22
C ARG A 250 0.23 4.28 4.70
N MET A 251 0.94 5.11 5.45
CA MET A 251 0.42 6.37 5.94
C MET A 251 0.29 7.43 4.84
N ASP A 252 1.23 7.45 3.88
CA ASP A 252 1.14 8.30 2.67
C ASP A 252 -0.10 7.93 1.84
N GLN A 253 -0.40 6.63 1.71
CA GLN A 253 -1.61 6.15 1.04
C GLN A 253 -2.88 6.59 1.77
N ILE A 254 -2.94 6.46 3.10
CA ILE A 254 -4.11 6.88 3.88
C ILE A 254 -4.40 8.37 3.68
N GLU A 255 -3.36 9.20 3.74
CA GLU A 255 -3.47 10.63 3.49
C GLU A 255 -3.89 10.93 2.04
N GLY A 256 -3.31 10.23 1.06
CA GLY A 256 -3.69 10.36 -0.34
C GLY A 256 -5.15 9.97 -0.60
N ILE A 257 -5.66 8.94 0.08
CA ILE A 257 -7.07 8.52 -0.01
C ILE A 257 -7.98 9.61 0.55
N TYR A 258 -7.62 10.20 1.69
CA TYR A 258 -8.36 11.32 2.26
C TYR A 258 -8.43 12.49 1.27
N ARG A 259 -7.27 12.94 0.75
CA ARG A 259 -7.19 14.07 -0.18
C ARG A 259 -8.03 13.83 -1.43
N SER A 260 -7.83 12.70 -2.11
CA SER A 260 -8.56 12.41 -3.35
C SER A 260 -10.07 12.27 -3.12
N SER A 261 -10.50 11.81 -1.95
CA SER A 261 -11.93 11.73 -1.61
C SER A 261 -12.56 13.11 -1.40
N HIS A 262 -11.81 14.10 -0.92
CA HIS A 262 -12.30 15.47 -0.70
C HIS A 262 -12.18 16.36 -1.94
N GLU A 263 -11.22 16.08 -2.82
CA GLU A 263 -10.93 16.90 -4.00
C GLU A 263 -11.75 16.49 -5.24
N THR A 264 -12.40 15.32 -5.22
CA THR A 264 -13.19 14.83 -6.35
C THR A 264 -14.51 15.60 -6.51
N ASP A 265 -14.79 16.11 -7.72
CA ASP A 265 -16.06 16.79 -8.04
C ASP A 265 -17.18 15.78 -8.36
N ILE A 266 -17.82 15.30 -7.29
CA ILE A 266 -18.90 14.30 -7.36
C ILE A 266 -20.13 14.85 -8.09
N ASP A 267 -20.48 16.11 -7.84
CA ASP A 267 -21.65 16.75 -8.46
C ASP A 267 -21.50 16.86 -9.98
N ALA A 268 -20.28 17.10 -10.48
CA ALA A 268 -20.03 17.11 -11.91
C ALA A 268 -20.15 15.72 -12.53
N TRP A 269 -19.64 14.69 -11.85
CA TRP A 269 -19.81 13.31 -12.30
C TRP A 269 -21.30 12.91 -12.33
N ASP A 270 -22.05 13.18 -11.26
CA ASP A 270 -23.47 12.84 -11.17
C ASP A 270 -24.29 13.50 -12.28
N ARG A 271 -24.05 14.79 -12.56
CA ARG A 271 -24.72 15.49 -13.67
C ARG A 271 -24.53 14.81 -15.03
N ARG A 272 -23.40 14.11 -15.24
CA ARG A 272 -23.08 13.45 -16.51
C ARG A 272 -23.51 11.99 -16.56
N TYR A 273 -23.45 11.28 -15.43
CA TYR A 273 -23.50 9.82 -15.42
C TYR A 273 -24.49 9.21 -14.42
N SER A 274 -25.29 10.02 -13.74
CA SER A 274 -26.43 9.55 -12.92
C SER A 274 -27.75 10.17 -13.38
N GLY A 275 -28.87 9.58 -12.95
CA GLY A 275 -30.22 10.01 -13.32
C GLY A 275 -30.39 10.22 -14.83
N THR A 276 -30.75 11.43 -15.24
CA THR A 276 -30.95 11.78 -16.65
C THR A 276 -29.69 11.60 -17.51
N GLY A 277 -28.49 11.90 -16.98
CA GLY A 277 -27.25 11.73 -17.73
C GLY A 277 -26.97 10.25 -18.04
N TYR A 278 -27.27 9.36 -17.09
CA TYR A 278 -27.24 7.91 -17.30
C TYR A 278 -28.23 7.47 -18.39
N ASP A 279 -29.48 7.93 -18.32
CA ASP A 279 -30.51 7.56 -19.29
C ASP A 279 -30.13 8.01 -20.71
N GLU A 280 -29.63 9.24 -20.85
CA GLU A 280 -29.18 9.79 -22.13
C GLU A 280 -28.02 8.98 -22.74
N LEU A 281 -26.99 8.66 -21.95
CA LEU A 281 -25.86 7.88 -22.42
C LEU A 281 -26.29 6.45 -22.81
N THR A 282 -27.13 5.82 -21.98
CA THR A 282 -27.65 4.47 -22.24
C THR A 282 -28.48 4.42 -23.52
N ASN A 283 -29.34 5.42 -23.75
CA ASN A 283 -30.16 5.51 -24.98
C ASN A 283 -29.29 5.73 -26.23
N LYS A 284 -28.23 6.55 -26.14
CA LYS A 284 -27.26 6.73 -27.23
C LYS A 284 -26.54 5.42 -27.55
N LEU A 285 -26.09 4.68 -26.54
CA LEU A 285 -25.46 3.37 -26.72
C LEU A 285 -26.42 2.33 -27.32
N ALA A 286 -27.66 2.26 -26.86
CA ALA A 286 -28.66 1.35 -27.41
C ALA A 286 -28.97 1.62 -28.89
N SER A 287 -28.73 2.85 -29.36
CA SER A 287 -28.89 3.25 -30.76
C SER A 287 -27.64 2.98 -31.62
N ALA A 288 -26.48 2.74 -31.00
CA ALA A 288 -25.21 2.48 -31.65
C ALA A 288 -25.00 0.97 -31.78
N THR A 289 -25.19 0.42 -32.98
CA THR A 289 -25.24 -1.04 -33.18
C THR A 289 -23.89 -1.65 -33.50
N GLY A 290 -22.95 -0.85 -34.00
CA GLY A 290 -21.57 -1.27 -34.30
C GLY A 290 -20.56 -0.90 -33.21
N VAL A 291 -19.41 -1.59 -33.18
CA VAL A 291 -18.30 -1.27 -32.27
C VAL A 291 -17.80 0.17 -32.50
N ASP A 292 -17.59 0.57 -33.76
CA ASP A 292 -17.13 1.92 -34.12
C ASP A 292 -18.10 3.01 -33.63
N GLU A 293 -19.41 2.78 -33.74
CA GLU A 293 -20.46 3.72 -33.32
C GLU A 293 -20.50 3.85 -31.79
N GLN A 294 -20.44 2.72 -31.09
CA GLN A 294 -20.42 2.70 -29.62
C GLN A 294 -19.17 3.40 -29.09
N LEU A 295 -18.00 3.11 -29.67
CA LEU A 295 -16.76 3.77 -29.27
C LEU A 295 -16.79 5.28 -29.57
N ALA A 296 -17.39 5.71 -30.68
CA ALA A 296 -17.58 7.13 -30.96
C ALA A 296 -18.43 7.81 -29.87
N VAL A 297 -19.53 7.18 -29.44
CA VAL A 297 -20.38 7.69 -28.34
C VAL A 297 -19.60 7.76 -27.02
N LEU A 298 -18.83 6.74 -26.70
CA LEU A 298 -18.12 6.62 -25.42
C LEU A 298 -16.88 7.53 -25.35
N LEU A 299 -16.21 7.77 -26.47
CA LEU A 299 -14.98 8.57 -26.54
C LEU A 299 -15.21 10.01 -27.01
N ASP A 300 -16.45 10.40 -27.26
CA ASP A 300 -16.86 11.79 -27.54
C ASP A 300 -16.55 12.68 -26.33
N ASP A 301 -15.65 13.65 -26.49
CA ASP A 301 -15.12 14.53 -25.45
C ASP A 301 -14.61 13.85 -24.16
N ARG A 302 -14.28 12.54 -24.23
CA ARG A 302 -13.73 11.76 -23.12
C ARG A 302 -12.31 11.28 -23.39
N LYS A 303 -11.49 11.29 -22.34
CA LYS A 303 -10.08 10.87 -22.39
C LYS A 303 -9.89 9.35 -22.38
N GLY A 304 -10.92 8.57 -22.05
CA GLY A 304 -10.77 7.13 -22.10
C GLY A 304 -12.00 6.32 -21.72
N LEU A 305 -11.80 5.01 -21.63
CA LEU A 305 -12.78 4.00 -21.26
C LEU A 305 -12.36 3.28 -19.98
N LEU A 306 -13.29 3.06 -19.06
CA LEU A 306 -13.10 2.28 -17.85
C LEU A 306 -13.96 1.01 -17.91
N ILE A 307 -13.36 -0.11 -18.30
CA ILE A 307 -14.07 -1.39 -18.44
C ILE A 307 -13.87 -2.23 -17.18
N GLY A 308 -14.97 -2.49 -16.48
CA GLY A 308 -15.01 -3.26 -15.25
C GLY A 308 -15.03 -4.76 -15.48
N GLU A 309 -14.13 -5.48 -14.82
CA GLU A 309 -14.09 -6.93 -14.81
C GLU A 309 -14.09 -7.49 -13.39
N VAL A 310 -14.68 -8.67 -13.24
CA VAL A 310 -14.49 -9.49 -12.04
C VAL A 310 -13.32 -10.43 -12.31
N HIS A 311 -12.22 -10.23 -11.58
CA HIS A 311 -10.98 -10.98 -11.77
C HIS A 311 -11.24 -12.49 -11.82
N GLY A 312 -10.83 -13.11 -12.93
CA GLY A 312 -10.92 -14.56 -13.15
C GLY A 312 -12.29 -15.11 -13.54
N SER A 313 -13.34 -14.29 -13.62
CA SER A 313 -14.70 -14.74 -14.00
C SER A 313 -15.39 -13.90 -15.08
N ASP A 314 -14.92 -12.67 -15.33
CA ASP A 314 -15.31 -11.86 -16.48
C ASP A 314 -14.04 -11.41 -17.21
N VAL A 315 -13.91 -11.81 -18.48
CA VAL A 315 -12.73 -11.53 -19.32
C VAL A 315 -13.12 -10.83 -20.63
N ASN A 316 -14.37 -10.35 -20.72
CA ASN A 316 -14.89 -9.75 -21.95
C ASN A 316 -14.21 -8.43 -22.29
N GLY A 317 -13.76 -7.66 -21.29
CA GLY A 317 -13.00 -6.42 -21.48
C GLY A 317 -11.62 -6.69 -22.08
N LEU A 318 -10.86 -7.62 -21.49
CA LEU A 318 -9.57 -8.07 -22.02
C LEU A 318 -9.72 -8.61 -23.44
N ARG A 319 -10.73 -9.46 -23.68
CA ARG A 319 -11.01 -9.97 -25.03
C ARG A 319 -11.31 -8.82 -25.99
N PHE A 320 -12.24 -7.93 -25.63
CA PHE A 320 -12.63 -6.80 -26.46
C PHE A 320 -11.43 -5.94 -26.84
N VAL A 321 -10.60 -5.57 -25.86
CA VAL A 321 -9.41 -4.75 -26.14
C VAL A 321 -8.43 -5.47 -27.05
N ASN A 322 -8.22 -6.78 -26.85
CA ASN A 322 -7.32 -7.57 -27.70
C ASN A 322 -7.82 -7.68 -29.15
N GLU A 323 -9.12 -7.92 -29.33
CA GLU A 323 -9.73 -8.13 -30.65
C GLU A 323 -10.04 -6.83 -31.41
N GLN A 324 -10.26 -5.72 -30.70
CA GLN A 324 -10.75 -4.46 -31.28
C GLN A 324 -9.71 -3.32 -31.25
N MET A 325 -8.41 -3.65 -31.23
CA MET A 325 -7.34 -2.64 -31.19
C MET A 325 -7.40 -1.64 -32.36
N ASP A 326 -7.71 -2.12 -33.57
CA ASP A 326 -7.83 -1.23 -34.74
C ASP A 326 -8.97 -0.22 -34.58
N ALA A 327 -10.13 -0.66 -34.07
CA ALA A 327 -11.28 0.22 -33.82
C ALA A 327 -10.98 1.21 -32.70
N LEU A 328 -10.33 0.76 -31.62
CA LEU A 328 -9.87 1.61 -30.53
C LEU A 328 -8.89 2.69 -31.04
N LYS A 329 -7.90 2.30 -31.84
CA LYS A 329 -6.93 3.22 -32.43
C LYS A 329 -7.57 4.24 -33.37
N LYS A 330 -8.54 3.81 -34.18
CA LYS A 330 -9.31 4.72 -35.05
C LYS A 330 -10.00 5.84 -34.26
N GLN A 331 -10.33 5.59 -32.99
CA GLN A 331 -10.95 6.56 -32.07
C GLN A 331 -9.93 7.34 -31.23
N GLY A 332 -8.62 7.18 -31.50
CA GLY A 332 -7.53 7.89 -30.84
C GLY A 332 -7.02 7.21 -29.56
N VAL A 333 -7.44 5.98 -29.27
CA VAL A 333 -6.90 5.23 -28.12
C VAL A 333 -5.51 4.72 -28.45
N THR A 334 -4.53 5.10 -27.64
CA THR A 334 -3.11 4.73 -27.79
C THR A 334 -2.55 3.99 -26.58
N VAL A 335 -3.31 3.94 -25.48
CA VAL A 335 -2.86 3.37 -24.20
C VAL A 335 -3.85 2.33 -23.69
N ILE A 336 -3.33 1.17 -23.31
CA ILE A 336 -4.05 0.10 -22.62
C ILE A 336 -3.60 0.11 -21.15
N GLY A 337 -4.52 0.40 -20.24
CA GLY A 337 -4.28 0.36 -18.80
C GLY A 337 -4.67 -0.98 -18.19
N LEU A 338 -3.79 -1.59 -17.39
CA LEU A 338 -4.03 -2.89 -16.75
C LEU A 338 -3.85 -2.81 -15.24
N LEU A 339 -4.94 -2.91 -14.47
CA LEU A 339 -4.89 -3.01 -13.01
C LEU A 339 -4.28 -4.32 -12.52
N HIS A 340 -4.28 -5.37 -13.34
CA HIS A 340 -3.77 -6.68 -12.95
C HIS A 340 -2.26 -6.68 -12.62
N LEU A 341 -1.52 -5.67 -13.10
CA LEU A 341 -0.07 -5.56 -13.00
C LEU A 341 0.32 -4.37 -12.13
N ARG A 342 1.34 -4.59 -11.30
CA ARG A 342 1.92 -3.56 -10.44
C ARG A 342 3.03 -2.82 -11.17
N SER A 343 2.99 -1.49 -11.16
CA SER A 343 3.86 -0.62 -11.96
C SER A 343 5.30 -0.62 -11.49
N ASP A 344 5.52 -0.67 -10.18
CA ASP A 344 6.83 -0.78 -9.52
C ASP A 344 7.62 -2.03 -9.93
N LEU A 345 6.94 -3.09 -10.36
CA LEU A 345 7.55 -4.33 -10.83
C LEU A 345 7.45 -4.52 -12.34
N ALA A 346 6.24 -4.41 -12.89
CA ALA A 346 5.94 -4.82 -14.26
C ALA A 346 6.25 -3.74 -15.30
N GLN A 347 6.10 -2.44 -14.99
CA GLN A 347 6.22 -1.39 -16.00
C GLN A 347 7.57 -1.39 -16.73
N PRO A 348 8.74 -1.48 -16.05
CA PRO A 348 10.02 -1.53 -16.73
C PRO A 348 10.16 -2.74 -17.67
N LEU A 349 9.54 -3.87 -17.31
CA LEU A 349 9.56 -5.09 -18.11
C LEU A 349 8.66 -4.96 -19.35
N ILE A 350 7.48 -4.34 -19.18
CA ILE A 350 6.53 -4.04 -20.26
C ILE A 350 7.19 -3.09 -21.27
N ASP A 351 7.80 -2.00 -20.80
CA ASP A 351 8.45 -1.01 -21.66
C ASP A 351 9.58 -1.64 -22.48
N ARG A 352 10.40 -2.48 -21.83
CA ARG A 352 11.45 -3.24 -22.50
C ARG A 352 10.89 -4.18 -23.56
N TYR A 353 9.79 -4.88 -23.26
CA TYR A 353 9.14 -5.76 -24.23
C TYR A 353 8.61 -4.96 -25.43
N LEU A 354 7.90 -3.86 -25.21
CA LEU A 354 7.34 -3.04 -26.28
C LEU A 354 8.46 -2.48 -27.18
N ALA A 355 9.59 -2.06 -26.59
CA ALA A 355 10.74 -1.54 -27.34
C ALA A 355 11.50 -2.62 -28.13
N THR A 356 11.71 -3.81 -27.55
CA THR A 356 12.64 -4.83 -28.11
C THR A 356 11.94 -6.01 -28.78
N GLY A 357 10.68 -6.28 -28.43
CA GLY A 357 9.96 -7.49 -28.78
C GLY A 357 10.37 -8.74 -27.98
N VAL A 358 11.29 -8.61 -27.02
CA VAL A 358 11.80 -9.74 -26.22
C VAL A 358 11.07 -9.82 -24.89
N MET A 359 10.26 -10.87 -24.71
CA MET A 359 9.55 -11.14 -23.45
C MET A 359 10.52 -11.69 -22.41
N SER A 360 10.65 -11.02 -21.26
CA SER A 360 11.48 -11.52 -20.17
C SER A 360 10.81 -12.69 -19.44
N SER A 361 11.61 -13.56 -18.80
CA SER A 361 11.08 -14.62 -17.95
C SER A 361 10.19 -14.07 -16.83
N GLU A 362 10.59 -12.95 -16.23
CA GLU A 362 9.83 -12.29 -15.15
C GLU A 362 8.46 -11.80 -15.65
N LEU A 363 8.40 -11.09 -16.78
CA LEU A 363 7.13 -10.62 -17.32
C LEU A 363 6.24 -11.81 -17.71
N SER A 364 6.80 -12.82 -18.39
CA SER A 364 6.07 -14.05 -18.74
C SER A 364 5.47 -14.75 -17.51
N ALA A 365 6.25 -14.86 -16.42
CA ALA A 365 5.76 -15.42 -15.17
C ALA A 365 4.62 -14.59 -14.58
N MET A 366 4.72 -13.25 -14.60
CA MET A 366 3.66 -12.35 -14.13
C MET A 366 2.38 -12.48 -14.95
N LEU A 367 2.48 -12.47 -16.28
CA LEU A 367 1.32 -12.61 -17.16
C LEU A 367 0.60 -13.93 -16.88
N LYS A 368 1.35 -15.02 -16.70
CA LYS A 368 0.78 -16.32 -16.34
C LYS A 368 0.13 -16.32 -14.95
N THR A 369 0.74 -15.71 -13.94
CA THR A 369 0.13 -15.55 -12.61
C THR A 369 -1.19 -14.81 -12.68
N LYS A 370 -1.26 -13.76 -13.50
CA LYS A 370 -2.42 -12.87 -13.63
C LYS A 370 -3.43 -13.34 -14.67
N HIS A 371 -3.19 -14.48 -15.31
CA HIS A 371 -4.01 -15.02 -16.40
C HIS A 371 -4.20 -14.04 -17.57
N LEU A 372 -3.17 -13.24 -17.85
CA LEU A 372 -3.14 -12.34 -19.01
C LEU A 372 -2.58 -13.09 -20.21
N ASP A 373 -3.31 -13.05 -21.32
CA ASP A 373 -2.87 -13.64 -22.57
C ASP A 373 -1.71 -12.82 -23.17
N VAL A 374 -0.63 -13.51 -23.55
CA VAL A 374 0.56 -12.89 -24.16
C VAL A 374 0.20 -12.20 -25.49
N THR A 375 -0.81 -12.70 -26.20
CA THR A 375 -1.27 -12.10 -27.46
C THR A 375 -1.74 -10.65 -27.29
N LEU A 376 -2.23 -10.25 -26.12
CA LEU A 376 -2.56 -8.85 -25.83
C LEU A 376 -1.33 -7.94 -25.98
N PHE A 377 -0.17 -8.41 -25.50
CA PHE A 377 1.08 -7.65 -25.55
C PHE A 377 1.66 -7.66 -26.96
N GLU A 378 1.61 -8.80 -27.65
CA GLU A 378 2.03 -8.94 -29.04
C GLU A 378 1.22 -8.03 -29.97
N ASN A 379 -0.11 -8.04 -29.82
CA ASN A 379 -1.01 -7.21 -30.60
C ASN A 379 -0.85 -5.72 -30.26
N ALA A 380 -0.69 -5.36 -28.98
CA ALA A 380 -0.43 -3.97 -28.60
C ALA A 380 0.84 -3.46 -29.27
N ARG A 381 1.91 -4.26 -29.26
CA ARG A 381 3.18 -3.91 -29.93
C ARG A 381 3.01 -3.80 -31.45
N ALA A 382 2.36 -4.78 -32.08
CA ALA A 382 2.11 -4.76 -33.53
C ALA A 382 1.29 -3.53 -33.96
N ASN A 383 0.39 -3.08 -33.08
CA ASN A 383 -0.43 -1.90 -33.27
C ASN A 383 0.20 -0.61 -32.76
N GLY A 384 1.42 -0.63 -32.20
CA GLY A 384 2.07 0.56 -31.64
C GLY A 384 1.28 1.20 -30.49
N MET A 385 0.51 0.41 -29.74
CA MET A 385 -0.17 0.84 -28.51
C MET A 385 0.75 0.63 -27.31
N ARG A 386 0.68 1.55 -26.33
CA ARG A 386 1.38 1.42 -25.06
C ARG A 386 0.55 0.60 -24.08
N ILE A 387 1.22 -0.11 -23.19
CA ILE A 387 0.59 -0.78 -22.04
C ILE A 387 1.13 -0.11 -20.77
N VAL A 388 0.23 0.29 -19.88
CA VAL A 388 0.56 0.85 -18.57
C VAL A 388 -0.04 0.01 -17.45
N ALA A 389 0.78 -0.34 -16.47
CA ALA A 389 0.36 -0.98 -15.24
C ALA A 389 -0.31 0.06 -14.33
N LEU A 390 -1.47 -0.27 -13.78
CA LEU A 390 -2.31 0.66 -13.01
C LEU A 390 -2.35 0.35 -11.51
N ASP A 391 -1.57 -0.63 -11.05
CA ASP A 391 -1.50 -0.99 -9.64
C ASP A 391 -0.09 -0.78 -9.07
N ALA A 392 0.09 -0.99 -7.77
CA ALA A 392 1.40 -0.94 -7.11
C ALA A 392 1.49 -1.97 -5.99
N ASN A 393 2.68 -2.18 -5.42
CA ASN A 393 2.80 -3.02 -4.23
C ASN A 393 2.12 -2.41 -3.00
N SER A 394 2.14 -1.08 -2.86
CA SER A 394 1.58 -0.33 -1.73
C SER A 394 0.05 -0.42 -1.59
N SER A 395 -0.65 -0.84 -2.64
CA SER A 395 -2.11 -0.97 -2.68
C SER A 395 -2.60 -2.34 -2.21
N ALA A 396 -1.70 -3.21 -1.73
CA ALA A 396 -2.03 -4.52 -1.20
C ALA A 396 -3.11 -4.41 -0.12
N ARG A 397 -4.23 -5.09 -0.34
CA ARG A 397 -5.41 -5.01 0.53
C ARG A 397 -5.09 -5.53 1.93
N PRO A 398 -5.24 -4.72 2.99
CA PRO A 398 -5.15 -5.23 4.34
C PRO A 398 -6.33 -6.17 4.63
N ASN A 399 -6.03 -7.31 5.26
CA ASN A 399 -7.07 -8.22 5.76
C ASN A 399 -7.55 -7.72 7.13
N VAL A 400 -8.41 -6.71 7.12
CA VAL A 400 -9.02 -6.16 8.34
C VAL A 400 -10.27 -6.98 8.66
N GLN A 401 -10.20 -7.81 9.70
CA GLN A 401 -11.33 -8.65 10.10
C GLN A 401 -12.49 -7.78 10.61
N GLY A 402 -13.71 -8.08 10.14
CA GLY A 402 -14.93 -7.48 10.66
C GLY A 402 -15.21 -6.04 10.24
N THR A 403 -14.44 -5.44 9.31
CA THR A 403 -14.68 -4.07 8.80
C THR A 403 -14.69 -4.02 7.26
N GLU A 404 -15.42 -3.04 6.71
CA GLU A 404 -15.44 -2.78 5.25
C GLU A 404 -14.20 -2.00 4.78
N HIS A 405 -13.38 -1.49 5.71
CA HIS A 405 -12.27 -0.58 5.40
C HIS A 405 -11.14 -1.22 4.61
N GLY A 406 -10.93 -2.53 4.71
CA GLY A 406 -9.93 -3.21 3.87
C GLY A 406 -10.22 -3.03 2.38
N LEU A 407 -11.50 -3.06 1.98
CA LEU A 407 -11.88 -2.79 0.60
C LEU A 407 -11.75 -1.30 0.26
N MET A 408 -12.16 -0.41 1.19
CA MET A 408 -11.96 1.03 1.06
C MET A 408 -10.48 1.38 0.78
N TYR A 409 -9.55 0.85 1.58
CA TYR A 409 -8.11 1.07 1.38
C TYR A 409 -7.69 0.61 -0.01
N ARG A 410 -8.06 -0.61 -0.38
CA ARG A 410 -7.70 -1.18 -1.69
C ARG A 410 -8.22 -0.31 -2.83
N ALA A 411 -9.48 0.12 -2.76
CA ALA A 411 -10.08 1.01 -3.76
C ALA A 411 -9.37 2.36 -3.80
N GLY A 412 -9.24 3.03 -2.67
CA GLY A 412 -8.62 4.34 -2.62
C GLY A 412 -7.16 4.35 -3.09
N ALA A 413 -6.34 3.41 -2.60
CA ALA A 413 -4.92 3.33 -2.92
C ALA A 413 -4.68 2.95 -4.39
N ALA A 414 -5.35 1.91 -4.90
CA ALA A 414 -5.22 1.51 -6.30
C ALA A 414 -5.72 2.62 -7.25
N ASN A 415 -6.83 3.26 -6.90
CA ASN A 415 -7.38 4.36 -7.70
C ASN A 415 -6.45 5.58 -7.71
N ASN A 416 -5.77 5.91 -6.61
CA ASN A 416 -4.77 6.99 -6.61
C ASN A 416 -3.67 6.73 -7.64
N ILE A 417 -3.09 5.52 -7.64
CA ILE A 417 -2.06 5.11 -8.61
C ILE A 417 -2.59 5.19 -10.05
N ALA A 418 -3.74 4.58 -10.30
CA ALA A 418 -4.33 4.55 -11.63
C ALA A 418 -4.69 5.96 -12.14
N VAL A 419 -5.24 6.82 -11.27
CA VAL A 419 -5.58 8.21 -11.61
C VAL A 419 -4.32 9.01 -11.95
N GLU A 420 -3.26 8.90 -11.14
CA GLU A 420 -1.99 9.56 -11.41
C GLU A 420 -1.42 9.13 -12.77
N VAL A 421 -1.42 7.84 -13.08
CA VAL A 421 -0.93 7.34 -14.37
C VAL A 421 -1.79 7.83 -15.54
N LEU A 422 -3.11 7.76 -15.43
CA LEU A 422 -4.04 8.04 -16.53
C LEU A 422 -4.29 9.53 -16.77
N GLN A 423 -4.20 10.38 -15.75
CA GLN A 423 -4.30 11.84 -15.90
C GLN A 423 -3.03 12.45 -16.47
N ASN A 424 -1.86 11.83 -16.23
CA ASN A 424 -0.56 12.30 -16.71
C ASN A 424 -0.20 11.76 -18.11
N LEU A 425 -1.15 11.18 -18.84
CA LEU A 425 -0.94 10.83 -20.25
C LEU A 425 -0.74 12.10 -21.09
N PRO A 426 0.07 12.04 -22.17
CA PRO A 426 0.27 13.18 -23.06
C PRO A 426 -1.06 13.72 -23.63
N ASP A 427 -1.11 15.03 -23.85
CA ASP A 427 -2.29 15.67 -24.44
C ASP A 427 -2.67 15.05 -25.79
N GLY A 428 -3.96 14.73 -25.94
CA GLY A 428 -4.50 14.09 -27.14
C GLY A 428 -4.42 12.56 -27.15
N GLU A 429 -3.69 11.93 -26.22
CA GLU A 429 -3.77 10.48 -26.04
C GLU A 429 -5.07 10.09 -25.32
N LYS A 430 -5.73 9.04 -25.82
CA LYS A 430 -6.84 8.39 -25.12
C LYS A 430 -6.43 7.01 -24.64
N PHE A 431 -7.12 6.53 -23.60
CA PHE A 431 -6.86 5.22 -23.02
C PHE A 431 -8.10 4.31 -23.00
N VAL A 432 -7.85 3.01 -22.92
CA VAL A 432 -8.81 2.01 -22.45
C VAL A 432 -8.18 1.30 -21.26
N ALA A 433 -8.87 1.27 -20.12
CA ALA A 433 -8.39 0.60 -18.93
C ALA A 433 -9.27 -0.60 -18.59
N ILE A 434 -8.64 -1.75 -18.40
CA ILE A 434 -9.25 -2.93 -17.80
C ILE A 434 -9.03 -2.86 -16.30
N TYR A 435 -10.14 -2.77 -15.57
CA TYR A 435 -10.13 -2.42 -14.16
C TYR A 435 -11.01 -3.35 -13.34
N GLY A 436 -10.68 -3.52 -12.07
CA GLY A 436 -11.49 -4.34 -11.17
C GLY A 436 -12.82 -3.64 -10.93
N LYS A 437 -13.94 -4.32 -11.22
CA LYS A 437 -15.30 -3.76 -11.09
C LYS A 437 -15.53 -3.11 -9.73
N ALA A 438 -15.06 -3.75 -8.66
CA ALA A 438 -15.21 -3.23 -7.31
C ALA A 438 -14.56 -1.85 -7.13
N LEU A 439 -13.56 -1.46 -7.91
CA LEU A 439 -12.82 -0.21 -7.73
C LEU A 439 -13.38 0.93 -8.60
N LEU A 440 -14.31 0.62 -9.52
CA LEU A 440 -14.97 1.61 -10.37
C LEU A 440 -15.92 2.51 -9.59
N GLN A 441 -16.58 1.98 -8.57
CA GLN A 441 -17.69 2.60 -7.85
C GLN A 441 -17.28 3.09 -6.46
N SER A 442 -18.19 3.83 -5.82
CA SER A 442 -18.03 4.37 -4.47
C SER A 442 -17.96 3.27 -3.40
N HIS A 443 -17.21 3.54 -2.32
CA HIS A 443 -17.12 2.69 -1.13
C HIS A 443 -17.44 3.48 0.11
N LYS A 444 -18.05 2.84 1.11
CA LYS A 444 -18.16 3.44 2.44
C LYS A 444 -16.78 3.74 2.99
N GLY A 445 -16.68 4.83 3.75
CA GLY A 445 -15.41 5.16 4.38
C GLY A 445 -15.49 5.59 5.84
N ILE A 446 -14.39 6.14 6.35
CA ILE A 446 -14.22 6.45 7.78
C ILE A 446 -14.74 7.87 8.09
N GLU A 447 -14.27 8.86 7.35
CA GLU A 447 -14.68 10.28 7.47
C GLU A 447 -15.75 10.67 6.43
N GLY A 448 -16.24 9.68 5.68
CA GLY A 448 -17.07 9.83 4.50
C GLY A 448 -16.65 8.81 3.45
N PHE A 449 -17.43 8.73 2.38
CA PHE A 449 -17.20 7.73 1.35
C PHE A 449 -15.93 7.98 0.54
N VAL A 450 -15.41 6.91 -0.05
CA VAL A 450 -14.28 6.93 -0.98
C VAL A 450 -14.82 6.83 -2.41
N PRO A 451 -14.65 7.86 -3.26
CA PRO A 451 -15.11 7.83 -4.64
C PRO A 451 -14.34 6.78 -5.44
N GLY A 452 -15.06 6.12 -6.36
CA GLY A 452 -14.46 5.20 -7.32
C GLY A 452 -13.58 5.92 -8.34
N ILE A 453 -12.85 5.16 -9.17
CA ILE A 453 -12.01 5.77 -10.22
C ILE A 453 -12.85 6.50 -11.28
N THR A 454 -14.13 6.12 -11.43
CA THR A 454 -15.07 6.77 -12.35
C THR A 454 -15.28 8.23 -12.01
N HIS A 455 -15.53 8.55 -10.73
CA HIS A 455 -15.65 9.92 -10.24
C HIS A 455 -14.35 10.70 -10.44
N ARG A 456 -13.22 10.08 -10.11
CA ARG A 456 -11.90 10.74 -10.12
C ARG A 456 -11.37 11.05 -11.53
N LEU A 457 -11.76 10.25 -12.52
CA LEU A 457 -11.40 10.47 -13.93
C LEU A 457 -12.51 11.11 -14.74
N ASP A 458 -13.67 11.34 -14.14
CA ASP A 458 -14.86 11.85 -14.80
C ASP A 458 -15.35 10.99 -15.99
N LEU A 459 -15.37 9.67 -15.77
CA LEU A 459 -15.74 8.67 -16.78
C LEU A 459 -16.84 7.74 -16.25
N PRO A 460 -17.70 7.18 -17.12
CA PRO A 460 -18.67 6.18 -16.71
C PRO A 460 -17.99 4.83 -16.42
N ALA A 461 -18.56 4.04 -15.52
CA ALA A 461 -18.25 2.61 -15.41
C ALA A 461 -18.84 1.87 -16.60
N LEU A 462 -18.06 1.06 -17.29
CA LEU A 462 -18.49 0.31 -18.46
C LEU A 462 -18.34 -1.18 -18.24
N LYS A 463 -19.27 -1.94 -18.80
CA LYS A 463 -19.14 -3.38 -19.00
C LYS A 463 -19.34 -3.70 -20.49
N VAL A 464 -18.60 -4.68 -20.99
CA VAL A 464 -18.75 -5.17 -22.37
C VAL A 464 -19.19 -6.63 -22.38
N SER A 465 -20.11 -6.97 -23.27
CA SER A 465 -20.63 -8.34 -23.44
C SER A 465 -19.72 -9.22 -24.30
N ASP A 466 -20.08 -10.49 -24.45
CA ASP A 466 -19.47 -11.42 -25.41
C ASP A 466 -19.65 -11.03 -26.88
N SER A 467 -20.67 -10.22 -27.16
CA SER A 467 -21.10 -9.69 -28.44
C SER A 467 -20.62 -8.25 -28.67
N ASN A 468 -19.64 -7.79 -27.87
CA ASN A 468 -19.04 -6.46 -27.95
C ASN A 468 -20.05 -5.32 -27.80
N GLN A 469 -21.09 -5.52 -26.97
CA GLN A 469 -22.06 -4.48 -26.61
C GLN A 469 -21.67 -3.87 -25.26
N PHE A 470 -21.61 -2.54 -25.22
CA PHE A 470 -21.32 -1.78 -24.01
C PHE A 470 -22.58 -1.49 -23.20
N THR A 471 -22.43 -1.55 -21.88
CA THR A 471 -23.44 -1.11 -20.92
C THR A 471 -22.78 -0.21 -19.89
N VAL A 472 -23.52 0.80 -19.41
CA VAL A 472 -23.08 1.69 -18.34
C VAL A 472 -23.53 1.11 -17.01
N GLU A 473 -22.63 1.06 -16.03
CA GLU A 473 -22.97 0.65 -14.68
C GLU A 473 -23.24 1.88 -13.80
N GLN A 474 -24.36 1.88 -13.08
CA GLN A 474 -24.69 2.94 -12.12
C GLN A 474 -23.88 2.79 -10.83
N ASP A 475 -23.51 3.91 -10.23
CA ASP A 475 -22.92 3.94 -8.90
C ASP A 475 -23.97 3.63 -7.81
N ASP A 476 -23.56 2.92 -6.76
CA ASP A 476 -24.43 2.61 -5.62
C ASP A 476 -24.37 3.75 -4.60
N VAL A 477 -25.36 4.64 -4.66
CA VAL A 477 -25.47 5.79 -3.75
C VAL A 477 -25.60 5.40 -2.28
N SER A 478 -26.00 4.17 -1.96
CA SER A 478 -26.07 3.70 -0.57
C SER A 478 -24.69 3.46 0.05
N LEU A 479 -23.64 3.37 -0.79
CA LEU A 479 -22.25 3.27 -0.36
C LEU A 479 -21.59 4.63 -0.17
N ARG A 480 -22.27 5.74 -0.50
CA ARG A 480 -21.75 7.10 -0.33
C ARG A 480 -21.95 7.63 1.09
N VAL A 481 -21.49 6.87 2.09
CA VAL A 481 -21.55 7.20 3.53
C VAL A 481 -20.21 7.11 4.23
#